data_AF-A0A966BDT9-F1
#
_entry.id   AF-A0A966BDT9-F1
#
_cell.length_a   1.000
_cell.length_b   1.000
_cell.length_c   1.000
_cell.angle_alpha   90.00
_cell.angle_beta   90.00
_cell.angle_gamma   90.00
#
_symmetry.space_group_name_H-M   'P 1'
#
loop_
_entity.id
_entity.type
_entity.pdbx_description
1 polymer ?
#
loop_
_entity_poly.entity_id
_entity_poly.type
_entity_poly.pdbx_seq_one_letter_code
_entity_poly.pdbx_strand_id
1 'polypeptide(L)'
;MSSDDRVDPTALEQASFSLVRRGFDPAAVQTTLRSAAAEIRRLQRLRDELQGRLIEQEASVEDVPEVRLEARRVAEALGVEATQVLEAAHGAASERGERADREADAIRLEAIAAADALRSEGQQQRQEIIGEAKREADERVEEARTRGRDMVGEAQGVRERMLRDLARKRQTGRAQVEQLRAGRDRLLDSLSVVQESLDTAIGDLVDSVPDARAAAERAGMRIKAEPELTPEQLEAEIEAARLVGHPLVEDLPEPTGDESFITGEMEALTHVDL
;
A
#
# COMPACT_ATOMS: atom_id res chain seq x y z
N MET A 1 44.18 17.35 116.50
CA MET A 1 43.00 16.76 117.15
C MET A 1 43.45 16.28 118.50
N SER A 2 42.81 16.77 119.57
CA SER A 2 43.17 16.41 120.95
C SER A 2 43.06 14.91 121.13
N SER A 3 44.20 14.24 121.10
CA SER A 3 44.40 13.05 121.91
C SER A 3 44.10 13.42 123.37
N ASP A 4 43.63 12.45 124.13
CA ASP A 4 43.71 12.41 125.59
C ASP A 4 42.50 12.85 126.42
N ASP A 5 41.28 12.53 125.98
CA ASP A 5 40.15 12.34 126.90
C ASP A 5 39.54 10.94 126.78
N ARG A 6 40.41 9.94 126.54
CA ARG A 6 40.03 8.54 126.61
C ARG A 6 39.99 8.16 128.07
N VAL A 7 38.78 8.06 128.63
CA VAL A 7 38.57 7.44 129.95
C VAL A 7 39.20 6.04 129.90
N ASP A 8 40.29 5.85 130.64
CA ASP A 8 40.96 4.56 130.74
C ASP A 8 40.12 3.64 131.64
N PRO A 9 39.55 2.55 131.09
CA PRO A 9 38.76 1.62 131.88
C PRO A 9 39.56 0.99 133.03
N THR A 10 40.89 0.86 132.88
CA THR A 10 41.78 0.31 133.91
C THR A 10 41.94 1.30 135.07
N ALA A 11 42.15 2.58 134.76
CA ALA A 11 42.18 3.66 135.75
C ALA A 11 40.84 3.80 136.49
N LEU A 12 39.71 3.56 135.82
CA LEU A 12 38.38 3.62 136.43
C LEU A 12 38.12 2.49 137.44
N GLU A 13 38.65 1.28 137.19
CA GLU A 13 38.57 0.16 138.13
C GLU A 13 39.44 0.34 139.37
N GLN A 14 40.56 1.04 139.22
CA GLN A 14 41.55 1.29 140.27
C GLN A 14 41.31 2.61 141.01
N ALA A 15 40.29 3.38 140.63
CA ALA A 15 39.96 4.65 141.27
C ALA A 15 39.56 4.46 142.74
N SER A 16 40.19 5.24 143.62
CA SER A 16 39.90 5.27 145.06
C SER A 16 39.30 6.60 145.48
N PHE A 17 38.35 6.57 146.41
CA PHE A 17 37.60 7.75 146.88
C PHE A 17 37.67 7.85 148.40
N SER A 18 37.64 9.08 148.94
CA SER A 18 37.65 9.31 150.38
C SER A 18 36.31 8.97 151.03
N LEU A 19 36.34 8.38 152.23
CA LEU A 19 35.15 7.98 153.00
C LEU A 19 34.58 9.16 153.79
N VAL A 20 33.28 9.43 153.67
CA VAL A 20 32.57 10.52 154.36
C VAL A 20 31.42 9.95 155.20
N ARG A 21 31.07 10.59 156.33
CA ARG A 21 30.12 10.08 157.35
C ARG A 21 28.71 9.73 156.84
N ARG A 22 28.33 10.17 155.64
CA ARG A 22 27.05 9.83 154.97
C ARG A 22 27.29 9.76 153.46
N GLY A 23 27.66 8.58 152.95
CA GLY A 23 28.04 8.35 151.55
C GLY A 23 27.56 7.00 151.01
N PHE A 24 27.88 6.71 149.74
CA PHE A 24 27.55 5.45 149.09
C PHE A 24 28.41 4.28 149.62
N ASP A 25 27.85 3.06 149.58
CA ASP A 25 28.55 1.84 149.98
C ASP A 25 29.77 1.59 149.04
N PRO A 26 31.00 1.51 149.58
CA PRO A 26 32.20 1.26 148.78
C PRO A 26 32.12 0.00 147.90
N ALA A 27 31.48 -1.07 148.37
CA ALA A 27 31.38 -2.33 147.61
C ALA A 27 30.42 -2.18 146.39
N ALA A 28 29.33 -1.45 146.57
CA ALA A 28 28.39 -1.11 145.50
C ALA A 28 29.02 -0.15 144.47
N VAL A 29 29.78 0.85 144.92
CA VAL A 29 30.52 1.78 144.05
C VAL A 29 31.55 1.01 143.22
N GLN A 30 32.35 0.14 143.83
CA GLN A 30 33.38 -0.63 143.11
C GLN A 30 32.77 -1.61 142.09
N THR A 31 31.64 -2.22 142.41
CA THR A 31 30.90 -3.08 141.46
C THR A 31 30.39 -2.28 140.26
N THR A 32 29.86 -1.08 140.52
CA THR A 32 29.39 -0.16 139.47
C THR A 32 30.53 0.35 138.60
N LEU A 33 31.69 0.69 139.19
CA LEU A 33 32.89 1.10 138.46
C LEU A 33 33.46 -0.02 137.58
N ARG A 34 33.48 -1.27 138.06
CA ARG A 34 33.85 -2.44 137.24
C ARG A 34 32.88 -2.66 136.07
N SER A 35 31.58 -2.49 136.30
CA SER A 35 30.57 -2.56 135.24
C SER A 35 30.74 -1.43 134.21
N ALA A 36 31.01 -0.20 134.68
CA ALA A 36 31.26 0.95 133.82
C ALA A 36 32.55 0.76 132.99
N ALA A 37 33.62 0.24 133.58
CA ALA A 37 34.85 -0.08 132.88
C ALA A 37 34.67 -1.19 131.83
N ALA A 38 33.87 -2.21 132.12
CA ALA A 38 33.50 -3.25 131.15
C ALA A 38 32.71 -2.68 129.96
N GLU A 39 31.77 -1.77 130.21
CA GLU A 39 31.01 -1.12 129.14
C GLU A 39 31.88 -0.15 128.33
N ILE A 40 32.79 0.59 128.96
CA ILE A 40 33.77 1.43 128.27
C ILE A 40 34.64 0.56 127.34
N ARG A 41 35.12 -0.61 127.81
CA ARG A 41 35.87 -1.55 126.95
C ARG A 41 35.03 -2.12 125.80
N ARG A 42 33.73 -2.31 126.00
CA ARG A 42 32.81 -2.74 124.94
C ARG A 42 32.60 -1.63 123.90
N LEU A 43 32.34 -0.40 124.35
CA LEU A 43 32.14 0.77 123.50
C LEU A 43 33.42 1.15 122.74
N GLN A 44 34.59 1.05 123.37
CA GLN A 44 35.88 1.27 122.71
C GLN A 44 36.11 0.23 121.60
N ARG A 45 35.86 -1.07 121.86
CA ARG A 45 35.94 -2.12 120.83
C ARG A 45 34.97 -1.88 119.68
N LEU A 46 33.71 -1.56 119.98
CA LEU A 46 32.71 -1.25 118.95
C LEU A 46 33.06 0.00 118.14
N ARG A 47 33.57 1.04 118.80
CA ARG A 47 34.08 2.25 118.13
C ARG A 47 35.22 1.89 117.19
N ASP A 48 36.21 1.14 117.66
CA ASP A 48 37.37 0.77 116.87
C ASP A 48 36.97 -0.12 115.69
N GLU A 49 35.98 -1.01 115.86
CA GLU A 49 35.37 -1.80 114.79
C GLU A 49 34.63 -0.93 113.75
N LEU A 50 33.79 0.00 114.21
CA LEU A 50 33.06 0.91 113.31
C LEU A 50 34.00 1.88 112.59
N GLN A 51 35.05 2.36 113.27
CA GLN A 51 36.11 3.17 112.64
C GLN A 51 36.87 2.34 111.60
N GLY A 52 37.20 1.08 111.90
CA GLY A 52 37.80 0.17 110.93
C GLY A 52 36.92 -0.04 109.70
N ARG A 53 35.62 -0.27 109.89
CA ARG A 53 34.65 -0.42 108.79
C ARG A 53 34.46 0.87 107.99
N LEU A 54 34.47 2.03 108.63
CA LEU A 54 34.37 3.32 107.95
C LEU A 54 35.61 3.54 107.07
N ILE A 55 36.81 3.29 107.61
CA ILE A 55 38.06 3.39 106.86
C ILE A 55 38.06 2.40 105.68
N GLU A 56 37.58 1.17 105.89
CA GLU A 56 37.48 0.17 104.81
C GLU A 56 36.47 0.58 103.73
N GLN A 57 35.34 1.18 104.10
CA GLN A 57 34.35 1.71 103.16
C GLN A 57 34.85 2.94 102.43
N GLU A 58 35.50 3.88 103.12
CA GLU A 58 36.10 5.08 102.54
C GLU A 58 37.22 4.69 101.56
N ALA A 59 38.11 3.76 101.96
CA ALA A 59 39.12 3.20 101.07
C ALA A 59 38.48 2.48 99.87
N SER A 60 37.39 1.74 100.06
CA SER A 60 36.67 1.08 98.95
C SER A 60 36.01 2.07 97.98
N VAL A 61 35.62 3.26 98.44
CA VAL A 61 35.06 4.34 97.61
C VAL A 61 36.18 5.10 96.88
N GLU A 62 37.31 5.32 97.55
CA GLU A 62 38.51 5.98 97.01
C GLU A 62 39.25 5.09 95.99
N ASP A 63 39.24 3.76 96.19
CA ASP A 63 39.79 2.77 95.26
C ASP A 63 38.88 2.45 94.07
N VAL A 64 37.67 3.01 93.98
CA VAL A 64 36.94 3.00 92.70
C VAL A 64 37.75 3.89 91.75
N PRO A 65 38.46 3.32 90.75
CA PRO A 65 39.37 4.12 89.95
C PRO A 65 38.53 5.18 89.23
N GLU A 66 38.83 6.45 89.44
CA GLU A 66 38.15 7.60 88.84
C GLU A 66 37.98 7.43 87.32
N VAL A 67 39.00 6.83 86.69
CA VAL A 67 39.04 6.39 85.29
C VAL A 67 37.85 5.50 84.89
N ARG A 68 37.37 4.60 85.76
CA ARG A 68 36.22 3.70 85.48
C ARG A 68 34.88 4.47 85.52
N LEU A 69 34.74 5.44 86.41
CA LEU A 69 33.56 6.30 86.49
C LEU A 69 33.50 7.26 85.29
N GLU A 70 34.63 7.84 84.90
CA GLU A 70 34.75 8.63 83.68
C GLU A 70 34.46 7.81 82.42
N ALA A 71 35.04 6.62 82.31
CA ALA A 71 34.77 5.71 81.19
C ALA A 71 33.28 5.36 81.08
N ARG A 72 32.57 5.21 82.20
CA ARG A 72 31.11 4.98 82.21
C ARG A 72 30.33 6.20 81.74
N ARG A 73 30.66 7.41 82.21
CA ARG A 73 30.01 8.66 81.75
C ARG A 73 30.23 8.89 80.26
N VAL A 74 31.46 8.62 79.77
CA VAL A 74 31.79 8.70 78.35
C VAL A 74 31.00 7.65 77.56
N ALA A 75 30.88 6.41 78.03
CA ALA A 75 30.09 5.38 77.37
C ALA A 75 28.59 5.73 77.32
N GLU A 76 28.04 6.32 78.38
CA GLU A 76 26.65 6.81 78.42
C GLU A 76 26.43 7.97 77.44
N ALA A 77 27.34 8.96 77.41
CA ALA A 77 27.28 10.07 76.47
C ALA A 77 27.39 9.61 75.00
N LEU A 78 28.35 8.70 74.71
CA LEU A 78 28.48 8.08 73.39
C LEU A 78 27.26 7.25 73.01
N GLY A 79 26.61 6.57 73.97
CA GLY A 79 25.38 5.83 73.72
C GLY A 79 24.20 6.74 73.33
N VAL A 80 24.06 7.89 73.99
CA VAL A 80 23.07 8.91 73.65
C VAL A 80 23.36 9.51 72.27
N GLU A 81 24.62 9.84 71.99
CA GLU A 81 24.98 10.42 70.70
C GLU A 81 24.86 9.41 69.55
N ALA A 82 25.22 8.15 69.77
CA ALA A 82 25.03 7.08 68.79
C ALA A 82 23.55 6.83 68.47
N THR A 83 22.67 6.84 69.49
CA THR A 83 21.22 6.71 69.25
C THR A 83 20.66 7.90 68.49
N GLN A 84 21.07 9.12 68.82
CA GLN A 84 20.69 10.32 68.06
C GLN A 84 21.15 10.27 66.59
N VAL A 85 22.38 9.82 66.34
CA VAL A 85 22.89 9.65 64.96
C VAL A 85 22.10 8.59 64.20
N LEU A 86 21.75 7.47 64.85
CA LEU A 86 20.94 6.42 64.22
C LEU A 86 19.53 6.90 63.89
N GLU A 87 18.87 7.61 64.82
CA GLU A 87 17.55 8.20 64.59
C GLU A 87 17.58 9.22 63.45
N ALA A 88 18.58 10.09 63.42
CA ALA A 88 18.79 11.06 62.35
C ALA A 88 19.06 10.37 61.00
N ALA A 89 19.88 9.31 60.99
CA ALA A 89 20.16 8.52 59.79
C ALA A 89 18.90 7.80 59.27
N HIS A 90 18.10 7.21 60.16
CA HIS A 90 16.83 6.57 59.81
C HIS A 90 15.80 7.57 59.27
N GLY A 91 15.65 8.73 59.93
CA GLY A 91 14.79 9.80 59.44
C GLY A 91 15.21 10.29 58.05
N ALA A 92 16.50 10.56 57.86
CA ALA A 92 17.03 10.98 56.57
C ALA A 92 16.95 9.88 55.48
N ALA A 93 16.96 8.60 55.85
CA ALA A 93 16.73 7.50 54.93
C ALA A 93 15.25 7.40 54.51
N SER A 94 14.32 7.53 55.47
CA SER A 94 12.88 7.55 55.21
C SER A 94 12.48 8.70 54.30
N GLU A 95 12.95 9.91 54.59
CA GLU A 95 12.70 11.10 53.77
C GLU A 95 13.23 10.95 52.33
N ARG A 96 14.41 10.32 52.17
CA ARG A 96 14.95 10.01 50.84
C ARG A 96 14.12 8.97 50.12
N GLY A 97 13.64 7.94 50.82
CA GLY A 97 12.74 6.92 50.27
C GLY A 97 11.44 7.55 49.75
N GLU A 98 10.76 8.32 50.60
CA GLU A 98 9.52 9.02 50.22
C GLU A 98 9.71 10.02 49.09
N ARG A 99 10.87 10.67 49.01
CA ARG A 99 11.20 11.56 47.89
C ARG A 99 11.42 10.77 46.60
N ALA A 100 12.19 9.68 46.67
CA ALA A 100 12.45 8.81 45.52
C ALA A 100 11.15 8.18 45.00
N ASP A 101 10.25 7.74 45.89
CA ASP A 101 8.95 7.18 45.50
C ASP A 101 8.08 8.22 44.78
N ARG A 102 8.02 9.45 45.31
CA ARG A 102 7.29 10.56 44.65
C ARG A 102 7.88 10.91 43.28
N GLU A 103 9.19 10.94 43.16
CA GLU A 103 9.87 11.19 41.87
C GLU A 103 9.61 10.06 40.88
N ALA A 104 9.68 8.80 41.33
CA ALA A 104 9.39 7.63 40.49
C ALA A 104 7.93 7.62 40.01
N ASP A 105 7.00 7.97 40.89
CA ASP A 105 5.58 8.08 40.57
C ASP A 105 5.32 9.21 39.58
N ALA A 106 5.96 10.37 39.75
CA ALA A 106 5.87 11.48 38.81
C ALA A 106 6.40 11.10 37.42
N ILE A 107 7.58 10.49 37.34
CA ILE A 107 8.17 10.02 36.08
C ILE A 107 7.26 8.99 35.40
N ARG A 108 6.69 8.06 36.18
CA ARG A 108 5.78 7.04 35.63
C ARG A 108 4.51 7.67 35.06
N LEU A 109 3.90 8.62 35.76
CA LEU A 109 2.70 9.31 35.29
C LEU A 109 2.99 10.14 34.04
N GLU A 110 4.12 10.85 34.00
CA GLU A 110 4.57 11.60 32.83
C GLU A 110 4.79 10.67 31.63
N ALA A 111 5.47 9.54 31.82
CA ALA A 111 5.70 8.56 30.77
C ALA A 111 4.40 7.96 30.23
N ILE A 112 3.41 7.67 31.10
CA ILE A 112 2.08 7.20 30.68
C ILE A 112 1.38 8.28 29.85
N ALA A 113 1.36 9.54 30.32
CA ALA A 113 0.73 10.65 29.62
C ALA A 113 1.37 10.89 28.25
N ALA A 114 2.71 10.84 28.17
CA ALA A 114 3.44 10.96 26.91
C ALA A 114 3.13 9.80 25.94
N ALA A 115 3.06 8.57 26.46
CA ALA A 115 2.69 7.40 25.66
C ALA A 115 1.25 7.49 25.14
N ASP A 116 0.31 7.97 25.95
CA ASP A 116 -1.08 8.19 25.56
C ASP A 116 -1.22 9.27 24.48
N ALA A 117 -0.50 10.39 24.65
CA ALA A 117 -0.45 11.46 23.65
C ALA A 117 0.08 10.95 22.31
N LEU A 118 1.22 10.24 22.32
CA LEU A 118 1.81 9.66 21.11
C LEU A 118 0.88 8.63 20.45
N ARG A 119 0.19 7.81 21.25
CA ARG A 119 -0.81 6.85 20.72
C ARG A 119 -1.98 7.57 20.06
N SER A 120 -2.51 8.61 20.69
CA SER A 120 -3.62 9.41 20.16
C SER A 120 -3.23 10.11 18.86
N GLU A 121 -2.07 10.76 18.83
CA GLU A 121 -1.54 11.42 17.63
C GLU A 121 -1.35 10.41 16.49
N GLY A 122 -0.72 9.27 16.77
CA GLY A 122 -0.53 8.22 15.77
C GLY A 122 -1.86 7.61 15.28
N GLN A 123 -2.90 7.57 16.12
CA GLN A 123 -4.24 7.14 15.70
C GLN A 123 -4.89 8.17 14.76
N GLN A 124 -4.78 9.46 15.06
CA GLN A 124 -5.30 10.54 14.23
C GLN A 124 -4.62 10.55 12.86
N GLN A 125 -3.29 10.55 12.82
CA GLN A 125 -2.52 10.49 11.57
C GLN A 125 -2.89 9.26 10.73
N ARG A 126 -3.05 8.08 11.36
CA ARG A 126 -3.51 6.87 10.65
C ARG A 126 -4.90 7.04 10.06
N GLN A 127 -5.84 7.65 10.79
CA GLN A 127 -7.19 7.89 10.30
C GLN A 127 -7.20 8.88 9.13
N GLU A 128 -6.38 9.93 9.20
CA GLU A 128 -6.20 10.90 8.12
C GLU A 128 -5.65 10.23 6.86
N ILE A 129 -4.55 9.47 6.97
CA ILE A 129 -3.94 8.75 5.85
C ILE A 129 -4.93 7.76 5.23
N ILE A 130 -5.66 6.99 6.05
CA ILE A 130 -6.67 6.06 5.54
C ILE A 130 -7.82 6.82 4.86
N GLY A 131 -8.24 7.95 5.43
CA GLY A 131 -9.30 8.79 4.87
C GLY A 131 -8.90 9.43 3.54
N GLU A 132 -7.65 9.87 3.39
CA GLU A 132 -7.08 10.37 2.15
C GLU A 132 -6.95 9.27 1.10
N ALA A 133 -6.36 8.13 1.46
CA ALA A 133 -6.19 6.99 0.56
C ALA A 133 -7.54 6.48 0.03
N LYS A 134 -8.59 6.47 0.86
CA LYS A 134 -9.95 6.11 0.43
C LYS A 134 -10.52 7.11 -0.58
N ARG A 135 -10.42 8.41 -0.30
CA ARG A 135 -10.87 9.47 -1.22
C ARG A 135 -10.16 9.38 -2.56
N GLU A 136 -8.85 9.23 -2.56
CA GLU A 136 -8.05 9.09 -3.78
C GLU A 136 -8.40 7.81 -4.55
N ALA A 137 -8.66 6.70 -3.85
CA ALA A 137 -9.12 5.46 -4.48
C ALA A 137 -10.49 5.63 -5.13
N ASP A 138 -11.44 6.27 -4.45
CA ASP A 138 -12.79 6.53 -4.97
C ASP A 138 -12.74 7.46 -6.20
N GLU A 139 -11.94 8.52 -6.14
CA GLU A 139 -11.69 9.43 -7.27
C GLU A 139 -11.13 8.67 -8.48
N ARG A 140 -10.10 7.83 -8.29
CA ARG A 140 -9.54 7.00 -9.37
C ARG A 140 -10.56 6.04 -9.97
N VAL A 141 -11.44 5.46 -9.15
CA VAL A 141 -12.51 4.56 -9.61
C VAL A 141 -13.53 5.34 -10.44
N GLU A 142 -13.94 6.53 -10.02
CA GLU A 142 -14.88 7.36 -10.77
C GLU A 142 -14.29 7.89 -12.07
N GLU A 143 -13.02 8.27 -12.08
CA GLU A 143 -12.30 8.61 -13.30
C GLU A 143 -12.26 7.41 -14.27
N ALA A 144 -11.91 6.22 -13.78
CA ALA A 144 -11.87 5.01 -14.60
C ALA A 144 -13.26 4.65 -15.16
N ARG A 145 -14.32 4.82 -14.37
CA ARG A 145 -15.71 4.63 -14.81
C ARG A 145 -16.08 5.63 -15.90
N THR A 146 -15.72 6.89 -15.73
CA THR A 146 -15.99 7.95 -16.71
C THR A 146 -15.28 7.66 -18.02
N ARG A 147 -13.96 7.40 -17.98
CA ARG A 147 -13.18 6.98 -19.15
C ARG A 147 -13.78 5.74 -19.83
N GLY A 148 -14.22 4.75 -19.05
CA GLY A 148 -14.88 3.56 -19.57
C GLY A 148 -16.18 3.86 -20.31
N ARG A 149 -17.02 4.76 -19.77
CA ARG A 149 -18.26 5.20 -20.44
C ARG A 149 -17.96 5.95 -21.73
N ASP A 150 -16.97 6.83 -21.72
CA ASP A 150 -16.57 7.60 -22.91
C ASP A 150 -16.05 6.68 -24.02
N MET A 151 -15.17 5.72 -23.69
CA MET A 151 -14.68 4.73 -24.64
C MET A 151 -15.82 3.89 -25.25
N VAL A 152 -16.80 3.48 -24.44
CA VAL A 152 -17.98 2.76 -24.94
C VAL A 152 -18.81 3.65 -25.87
N GLY A 153 -19.02 4.92 -25.50
CA GLY A 153 -19.71 5.89 -26.35
C GLY A 153 -19.03 6.09 -27.69
N GLU A 154 -17.70 6.23 -27.70
CA GLU A 154 -16.90 6.33 -28.92
C GLU A 154 -17.01 5.07 -29.78
N ALA A 155 -16.87 3.88 -29.18
CA ALA A 155 -17.00 2.61 -29.87
C ALA A 155 -18.40 2.43 -30.49
N GLN A 156 -19.46 2.82 -29.77
CA GLN A 156 -20.81 2.82 -30.31
C GLN A 156 -20.96 3.79 -31.48
N GLY A 157 -20.39 5.00 -31.37
CA GLY A 157 -20.38 5.97 -32.47
C GLY A 157 -19.64 5.48 -33.71
N VAL A 158 -18.49 4.82 -33.54
CA VAL A 158 -17.74 4.18 -34.64
C VAL A 158 -18.59 3.07 -35.28
N ARG A 159 -19.18 2.19 -34.46
CA ARG A 159 -20.04 1.10 -34.94
C ARG A 159 -21.23 1.64 -35.73
N GLU A 160 -21.89 2.68 -35.25
CA GLU A 160 -23.04 3.27 -35.93
C GLU A 160 -22.65 3.86 -37.29
N ARG A 161 -21.50 4.56 -37.37
CA ARG A 161 -20.95 5.03 -38.64
C ARG A 161 -20.69 3.87 -39.62
N MET A 162 -19.99 2.83 -39.17
CA MET A 162 -19.72 1.66 -40.00
C MET A 162 -20.99 0.96 -40.49
N LEU A 163 -22.00 0.82 -39.63
CA LEU A 163 -23.28 0.22 -40.01
C LEU A 163 -24.03 1.08 -41.03
N ARG A 164 -24.01 2.42 -40.88
CA ARG A 164 -24.58 3.34 -41.87
C ARG A 164 -23.87 3.22 -43.21
N ASP A 165 -22.54 3.18 -43.21
CA ASP A 165 -21.75 3.05 -44.44
C ASP A 165 -21.98 1.69 -45.10
N LEU A 166 -22.05 0.61 -44.33
CA LEU A 166 -22.36 -0.72 -44.84
C LEU A 166 -23.77 -0.78 -45.44
N ALA A 167 -24.76 -0.16 -44.80
CA ALA A 167 -26.13 -0.08 -45.31
C ALA A 167 -26.18 0.68 -46.65
N ARG A 168 -25.46 1.80 -46.76
CA ARG A 168 -25.32 2.58 -48.01
C ARG A 168 -24.67 1.73 -49.10
N LYS A 169 -23.53 1.10 -48.83
CA LYS A 169 -22.85 0.20 -49.78
C LYS A 169 -23.75 -0.94 -50.24
N ARG A 170 -24.48 -1.57 -49.33
CA ARG A 170 -25.45 -2.63 -49.65
C ARG A 170 -26.57 -2.13 -50.56
N GLN A 171 -27.09 -0.92 -50.32
CA GLN A 171 -28.14 -0.33 -51.15
C GLN A 171 -27.63 -0.03 -52.56
N THR A 172 -26.45 0.58 -52.69
CA THR A 172 -25.82 0.84 -53.99
C THR A 172 -25.54 -0.46 -54.74
N GLY A 173 -24.98 -1.47 -54.06
CA GLY A 173 -24.73 -2.77 -54.67
C GLY A 173 -26.01 -3.46 -55.15
N ARG A 174 -27.12 -3.38 -54.38
CA ARG A 174 -28.43 -3.88 -54.83
C ARG A 174 -28.94 -3.14 -56.05
N ALA A 175 -28.82 -1.81 -56.09
CA ALA A 175 -29.23 -1.03 -57.25
C ALA A 175 -28.42 -1.42 -58.51
N GLN A 176 -27.11 -1.61 -58.38
CA GLN A 176 -26.26 -2.09 -59.48
C GLN A 176 -26.67 -3.48 -59.97
N VAL A 177 -26.96 -4.42 -59.06
CA VAL A 177 -27.43 -5.77 -59.42
C VAL A 177 -28.76 -5.70 -60.19
N GLU A 178 -29.71 -4.88 -59.74
CA GLU A 178 -30.99 -4.70 -60.44
C GLU A 178 -30.82 -4.03 -61.81
N GLN A 179 -29.92 -3.05 -61.94
CA GLN A 179 -29.56 -2.46 -63.23
C GLN A 179 -28.95 -3.48 -64.19
N LEU A 180 -28.04 -4.33 -63.69
CA LEU A 180 -27.44 -5.41 -64.49
C LEU A 180 -28.48 -6.45 -64.92
N ARG A 181 -29.43 -6.80 -64.05
CA ARG A 181 -30.56 -7.69 -64.39
C ARG A 181 -31.44 -7.10 -65.48
N ALA A 182 -31.86 -5.84 -65.32
CA ALA A 182 -32.65 -5.15 -66.33
C ALA A 182 -31.88 -5.00 -67.67
N GLY A 183 -30.57 -4.75 -67.62
CA GLY A 183 -29.71 -4.72 -68.80
C GLY A 183 -29.63 -6.07 -69.50
N ARG A 184 -29.41 -7.16 -68.75
CA ARG A 184 -29.44 -8.53 -69.26
C ARG A 184 -30.78 -8.86 -69.91
N ASP A 185 -31.89 -8.54 -69.25
CA ASP A 185 -33.23 -8.89 -69.74
C ASP A 185 -33.51 -8.15 -71.07
N ARG A 186 -33.12 -6.87 -71.20
CA ARG A 186 -33.18 -6.14 -72.49
C ARG A 186 -32.29 -6.74 -73.57
N LEU A 187 -31.10 -7.23 -73.22
CA LEU A 187 -30.21 -7.89 -74.18
C LEU A 187 -30.82 -9.22 -74.67
N LEU A 188 -31.47 -9.98 -73.79
CA LEU A 188 -32.19 -11.19 -74.17
C LEU A 188 -33.37 -10.87 -75.10
N ASP A 189 -34.16 -9.84 -74.79
CA ASP A 189 -35.26 -9.40 -75.65
C ASP A 189 -34.75 -8.98 -77.05
N SER A 190 -33.69 -8.17 -77.12
CA SER A 190 -33.06 -7.76 -78.39
C SER A 190 -32.52 -8.98 -79.16
N LEU A 191 -31.91 -9.94 -78.47
CA LEU A 191 -31.42 -11.17 -79.10
C LEU A 191 -32.57 -11.99 -79.68
N SER A 192 -33.72 -12.09 -78.99
CA SER A 192 -34.91 -12.76 -79.51
C SER A 192 -35.45 -12.07 -80.78
N VAL A 193 -35.46 -10.73 -80.84
CA VAL A 193 -35.85 -9.99 -82.05
C VAL A 193 -34.87 -10.25 -83.20
N VAL A 194 -33.56 -10.27 -82.94
CA VAL A 194 -32.55 -10.58 -83.96
C VAL A 194 -32.72 -12.02 -84.47
N GLN A 195 -33.03 -12.97 -83.58
CA GLN A 195 -33.31 -14.36 -83.96
C GLN A 195 -34.56 -14.44 -84.85
N GLU A 196 -35.67 -13.80 -84.49
CA GLU A 196 -36.89 -13.78 -85.30
C GLU A 196 -36.67 -13.13 -86.67
N SER A 197 -35.92 -12.02 -86.72
CA SER A 197 -35.55 -11.36 -87.97
C SER A 197 -34.63 -12.23 -88.83
N LEU A 198 -33.70 -12.97 -88.21
CA LEU A 198 -32.81 -13.89 -88.91
C LEU A 198 -33.59 -15.08 -89.47
N ASP A 199 -34.49 -15.67 -88.67
CA ASP A 199 -35.37 -16.76 -89.10
C ASP A 199 -36.27 -16.33 -90.27
N THR A 200 -36.80 -15.10 -90.22
CA THR A 200 -37.56 -14.50 -91.32
C THR A 200 -36.69 -14.35 -92.58
N ALA A 201 -35.50 -13.76 -92.45
CA ALA A 201 -34.59 -13.58 -93.58
C ALA A 201 -34.12 -14.92 -94.20
N ILE A 202 -33.90 -15.95 -93.37
CA ILE A 202 -33.61 -17.32 -93.84
C ILE A 202 -34.81 -17.90 -94.57
N GLY A 203 -36.03 -17.73 -94.03
CA GLY A 203 -37.28 -18.14 -94.68
C GLY A 203 -37.45 -17.51 -96.06
N ASP A 204 -37.35 -16.18 -96.14
CA ASP A 204 -37.43 -15.42 -97.40
C ASP A 204 -36.37 -15.88 -98.41
N LEU A 205 -35.14 -16.18 -97.94
CA LEU A 205 -34.08 -16.69 -98.80
C LEU A 205 -34.42 -18.09 -99.34
N VAL A 206 -34.92 -18.99 -98.49
CA VAL A 206 -35.34 -20.34 -98.91
C VAL A 206 -36.47 -20.27 -99.93
N ASP A 207 -37.46 -19.40 -99.74
CA ASP A 207 -38.60 -19.24 -100.63
C ASP A 207 -38.24 -18.53 -101.95
N SER A 208 -37.29 -17.60 -101.92
CA SER A 208 -36.83 -16.89 -103.12
C SER A 208 -35.90 -17.71 -104.00
N VAL A 209 -35.22 -18.74 -103.49
CA VAL A 209 -34.30 -19.59 -104.29
C VAL A 209 -35.03 -20.31 -105.46
N PRO A 210 -36.19 -20.97 -105.25
CA PRO A 210 -37.00 -21.51 -106.34
C PRO A 210 -37.42 -20.46 -107.37
N ASP A 211 -37.89 -19.29 -106.91
CA ASP A 211 -38.33 -18.20 -107.79
C ASP A 211 -37.17 -17.64 -108.62
N ALA A 212 -36.01 -17.44 -107.99
CA ALA A 212 -34.78 -17.03 -108.63
C ALA A 212 -34.28 -18.08 -109.64
N ARG A 213 -34.36 -19.38 -109.31
CA ARG A 213 -34.05 -20.47 -110.24
C ARG A 213 -35.00 -20.48 -111.43
N ALA A 214 -36.30 -20.38 -111.20
CA ALA A 214 -37.29 -20.30 -112.26
C ALA A 214 -37.09 -19.05 -113.14
N ALA A 215 -36.69 -17.92 -112.55
CA ALA A 215 -36.36 -16.71 -113.29
C ALA A 215 -35.08 -16.86 -114.12
N ALA A 216 -34.04 -17.47 -113.56
CA ALA A 216 -32.81 -17.79 -114.27
C ALA A 216 -33.06 -18.80 -115.41
N GLU A 217 -33.88 -19.84 -115.20
CA GLU A 217 -34.28 -20.78 -116.26
C GLU A 217 -35.06 -20.07 -117.36
N ARG A 218 -36.02 -19.19 -117.01
CA ARG A 218 -36.74 -18.36 -117.99
C ARG A 218 -35.79 -17.46 -118.78
N ALA A 219 -34.80 -16.84 -118.13
CA ALA A 219 -33.79 -16.04 -118.80
C ALA A 219 -32.90 -16.89 -119.73
N GLY A 220 -32.46 -18.07 -119.27
CA GLY A 220 -31.71 -19.02 -120.07
C GLY A 220 -32.50 -19.54 -121.28
N MET A 221 -33.81 -19.75 -121.13
CA MET A 221 -34.69 -20.10 -122.24
C MET A 221 -34.86 -18.95 -123.24
N ARG A 222 -34.88 -17.68 -122.78
CA ARG A 222 -34.88 -16.52 -123.69
C ARG A 222 -33.60 -16.48 -124.53
N ILE A 223 -32.44 -16.66 -123.91
CA ILE A 223 -31.15 -16.71 -124.62
C ILE A 223 -31.12 -17.89 -125.61
N LYS A 224 -31.61 -19.08 -125.23
CA LYS A 224 -31.71 -20.22 -126.17
C LYS A 224 -32.70 -20.01 -127.31
N ALA A 225 -33.70 -19.13 -127.12
CA ALA A 225 -34.70 -18.80 -128.11
C ALA A 225 -34.31 -17.61 -129.00
N GLU A 226 -33.20 -16.93 -128.69
CA GLU A 226 -32.60 -15.99 -129.63
C GLU A 226 -32.11 -16.76 -130.85
N PRO A 227 -32.44 -16.30 -132.08
CA PRO A 227 -31.98 -16.96 -133.29
C PRO A 227 -30.45 -16.90 -133.32
N GLU A 228 -29.80 -18.03 -133.58
CA GLU A 228 -28.35 -18.03 -133.85
C GLU A 228 -28.10 -17.11 -135.05
N LEU A 229 -27.46 -15.97 -134.80
CA LEU A 229 -27.09 -15.00 -135.82
C LEU A 229 -26.18 -15.70 -136.84
N THR A 230 -26.44 -15.48 -138.13
CA THR A 230 -25.53 -16.01 -139.15
C THR A 230 -24.19 -15.25 -139.06
N PRO A 231 -23.06 -15.85 -139.49
CA PRO A 231 -21.75 -15.19 -139.44
C PRO A 231 -21.73 -13.80 -140.11
N GLU A 232 -22.49 -13.63 -141.19
CA GLU A 232 -22.63 -12.35 -141.90
C GLU A 232 -23.42 -11.29 -141.09
N GLN A 233 -24.40 -11.73 -140.30
CA GLN A 233 -25.18 -10.86 -139.41
C GLN A 233 -24.38 -10.45 -138.17
N LEU A 234 -23.57 -11.38 -137.62
CA LEU A 234 -22.60 -11.10 -136.57
C LEU A 234 -21.52 -10.12 -137.06
N GLU A 235 -21.00 -10.28 -138.27
CA GLU A 235 -20.05 -9.33 -138.87
C GLU A 235 -20.69 -7.95 -139.07
N ALA A 236 -21.97 -7.88 -139.47
CA ALA A 236 -22.70 -6.61 -139.60
C ALA A 236 -22.98 -5.94 -138.24
N GLU A 237 -23.29 -6.70 -137.18
CA GLU A 237 -23.43 -6.17 -135.82
C GLU A 237 -22.09 -5.68 -135.26
N ILE A 238 -21.01 -6.44 -135.50
CA ILE A 238 -19.65 -6.04 -135.16
C ILE A 238 -19.26 -4.76 -135.91
N GLU A 239 -19.60 -4.64 -137.20
CA GLU A 239 -19.33 -3.43 -137.97
C GLU A 239 -20.16 -2.23 -137.48
N ALA A 240 -21.44 -2.44 -137.16
CA ALA A 240 -22.34 -1.42 -136.61
C ALA A 240 -21.87 -0.94 -135.22
N ALA A 241 -21.45 -1.85 -134.35
CA ALA A 241 -20.86 -1.52 -133.05
C ALA A 241 -19.53 -0.76 -133.20
N ARG A 242 -18.72 -1.08 -134.23
CA ARG A 242 -17.50 -0.33 -134.58
C ARG A 242 -17.81 1.09 -135.09
N LEU A 243 -18.91 1.27 -135.83
CA LEU A 243 -19.39 2.55 -136.36
C LEU A 243 -19.90 3.50 -135.27
N VAL A 244 -20.43 2.95 -134.17
CA VAL A 244 -20.87 3.70 -132.99
C VAL A 244 -19.75 3.85 -131.95
N GLY A 245 -18.53 3.39 -132.26
CA GLY A 245 -17.35 3.53 -131.42
C GLY A 245 -17.35 2.64 -130.18
N HIS A 246 -18.10 1.55 -130.18
CA HIS A 246 -18.11 0.59 -129.08
C HIS A 246 -16.86 -0.30 -129.17
N PRO A 247 -15.96 -0.29 -128.17
CA PRO A 247 -14.76 -1.12 -128.18
C PRO A 247 -15.18 -2.60 -128.03
N LEU A 248 -15.00 -3.40 -129.08
CA LEU A 248 -15.42 -4.81 -129.08
C LEU A 248 -14.39 -5.77 -128.46
N VAL A 249 -13.22 -5.24 -128.09
CA VAL A 249 -12.24 -5.90 -127.21
C VAL A 249 -11.61 -4.78 -126.38
N GLU A 250 -11.93 -4.71 -125.09
CA GLU A 250 -11.03 -4.06 -124.14
C GLU A 250 -9.81 -4.98 -123.99
N ASP A 251 -8.60 -4.44 -124.15
CA ASP A 251 -7.41 -5.06 -123.59
C ASP A 251 -7.65 -5.20 -122.09
N LEU A 252 -8.12 -6.36 -121.66
CA LEU A 252 -8.19 -6.71 -120.26
C LEU A 252 -6.77 -6.56 -119.69
N PRO A 253 -6.53 -5.66 -118.72
CA PRO A 253 -5.26 -5.68 -118.01
C PRO A 253 -5.08 -7.07 -117.40
N GLU A 254 -3.88 -7.66 -117.54
CA GLU A 254 -3.52 -8.86 -116.79
C GLU A 254 -3.88 -8.66 -115.31
N PRO A 255 -4.43 -9.67 -114.61
CA PRO A 255 -4.90 -9.52 -113.25
C PRO A 255 -3.75 -9.11 -112.34
N THR A 256 -3.65 -7.81 -112.05
CA THR A 256 -2.81 -7.30 -110.98
C THR A 256 -3.48 -7.70 -109.68
N GLY A 257 -2.91 -8.72 -109.03
CA GLY A 257 -3.27 -9.06 -107.67
C GLY A 257 -3.01 -7.86 -106.78
N ASP A 258 -4.04 -7.41 -106.08
CA ASP A 258 -3.88 -6.67 -104.84
C ASP A 258 -5.00 -7.08 -103.88
N GLU A 259 -4.62 -8.00 -103.00
CA GLU A 259 -5.29 -8.31 -101.76
C GLU A 259 -5.36 -7.04 -100.89
N SER A 260 -6.48 -6.34 -100.89
CA SER A 260 -6.79 -5.38 -99.83
C SER A 260 -8.18 -5.65 -99.26
N PHE A 261 -8.30 -6.84 -98.67
CA PHE A 261 -9.26 -7.08 -97.59
C PHE A 261 -8.84 -6.19 -96.41
N ILE A 262 -9.43 -5.00 -96.30
CA ILE A 262 -9.25 -4.16 -95.13
C ILE A 262 -10.06 -4.79 -93.99
N THR A 263 -9.43 -5.62 -93.16
CA THR A 263 -9.96 -5.98 -91.85
C THR A 263 -9.78 -4.79 -90.92
N GLY A 264 -10.89 -4.14 -90.58
CA GLY A 264 -10.94 -3.15 -89.51
C GLY A 264 -10.84 -3.84 -88.15
N GLU A 265 -9.61 -4.16 -87.73
CA GLU A 265 -9.31 -4.47 -86.33
C GLU A 265 -7.92 -3.91 -85.98
N MET A 266 -7.89 -3.00 -85.01
CA MET A 266 -6.89 -2.86 -83.93
C MET A 266 -6.73 -1.39 -83.53
N GLU A 267 -7.73 -0.88 -82.80
CA GLU A 267 -7.50 0.19 -81.83
C GLU A 267 -8.28 -0.11 -80.55
N ALA A 268 -7.71 -0.99 -79.72
CA ALA A 268 -8.07 -1.08 -78.31
C ALA A 268 -6.88 -1.70 -77.58
N LEU A 269 -6.13 -0.88 -76.83
CA LEU A 269 -5.53 -1.21 -75.52
C LEU A 269 -4.58 -0.08 -75.08
N THR A 270 -5.16 1.03 -74.60
CA THR A 270 -4.51 1.88 -73.60
C THR A 270 -5.52 2.23 -72.52
N HIS A 271 -5.36 1.55 -71.38
CA HIS A 271 -5.69 1.93 -69.99
C HIS A 271 -6.36 0.80 -69.22
N VAL A 272 -5.52 -0.04 -68.62
CA VAL A 272 -5.81 -0.64 -67.32
C VAL A 272 -4.65 -0.26 -66.40
N ASP A 273 -4.81 0.89 -65.75
CA ASP A 273 -4.24 1.08 -64.41
C ASP A 273 -5.40 0.85 -63.44
N LEU A 274 -5.30 -0.22 -62.66
CA LEU A 274 -5.81 -0.38 -61.29
C LEU A 274 -5.21 -1.64 -60.67
#